data_AF-A0A9P0MKF5-F1
#
_entry.id   AF-A0A9P0MKF5-F1
#
_cell.length_a   1.000
_cell.length_b   1.000
_cell.length_c   1.000
_cell.angle_alpha   90.00
_cell.angle_beta   90.00
_cell.angle_gamma   90.00
#
_symmetry.space_group_name_H-M   'P 1'
#
loop_
_entity.id
_entity.type
_entity.pdbx_description
1 polymer ?
#
loop_
_entity_poly.entity_id
_entity_poly.type
_entity_poly.pdbx_seq_one_letter_code
_entity_poly.pdbx_strand_id
1 'polypeptide(L)'
;MQEFIVLQCFNCKVYQVHIVKKSSKWRCKLCNAKQSIVKIFMKSESAKECRVIAQELNEKYIKHAEELAIALWSETKNTPIEEPGTKGTNSDNQGGILK
;
A
#
# COMPACT_ATOMS: atom_id res chain seq x y z
N MET A 1 -6.54 34.94 -11.27
CA MET A 1 -5.35 34.26 -10.71
C MET A 1 -5.61 32.76 -10.73
N GLN A 2 -4.60 31.92 -11.00
CA GLN A 2 -4.78 30.46 -11.12
C GLN A 2 -4.41 29.77 -9.80
N GLU A 3 -5.30 28.94 -9.27
CA GLU A 3 -5.07 28.19 -8.02
C GLU A 3 -4.67 26.73 -8.27
N PHE A 4 -3.87 26.18 -7.36
CA PHE A 4 -3.40 24.80 -7.33
C PHE A 4 -3.76 24.15 -6.00
N ILE A 5 -4.06 22.86 -6.02
CA ILE A 5 -4.39 22.06 -4.85
C ILE A 5 -3.59 20.77 -4.83
N VAL A 6 -3.32 20.23 -3.63
CA VAL A 6 -2.76 18.90 -3.44
C VAL A 6 -3.86 17.94 -2.99
N LEU A 7 -3.98 16.82 -3.71
CA LEU A 7 -5.00 15.78 -3.50
C LEU A 7 -4.34 14.42 -3.34
N GLN A 8 -4.95 13.54 -2.56
CA GLN A 8 -4.53 12.14 -2.45
C GLN A 8 -5.42 11.24 -3.32
N CYS A 9 -4.81 10.32 -4.09
CA CYS A 9 -5.58 9.32 -4.82
C CYS A 9 -6.21 8.29 -3.86
N PHE A 10 -7.50 7.97 -4.04
CA PHE A 10 -8.14 6.96 -3.18
C PHE A 10 -7.58 5.55 -3.41
N ASN A 11 -7.13 5.25 -4.62
CA ASN A 11 -6.67 3.92 -5.03
C ASN A 11 -5.19 3.70 -4.68
N CYS A 12 -4.28 4.44 -5.32
CA CYS A 12 -2.84 4.24 -5.14
C CYS A 12 -2.22 5.12 -4.04
N LYS A 13 -3.02 5.91 -3.31
CA LYS A 13 -2.62 6.75 -2.17
C LYS A 13 -1.58 7.84 -2.43
N VAL A 14 -1.09 7.99 -3.67
CA VAL A 14 -0.14 9.03 -4.07
C VAL A 14 -0.79 10.43 -4.05
N TYR A 15 -0.05 11.38 -3.48
CA TYR A 15 -0.35 12.81 -3.46
C TYR A 15 0.06 13.47 -4.77
N GLN A 16 -0.84 14.26 -5.34
CA GLN A 16 -0.68 14.89 -6.66
C GLN A 16 -1.15 16.33 -6.64
N VAL A 17 -0.43 17.18 -7.37
CA VAL A 17 -0.84 18.55 -7.64
C VAL A 17 -1.90 18.56 -8.74
N HIS A 18 -2.98 19.29 -8.49
CA HIS A 18 -4.05 19.53 -9.43
C HIS A 18 -4.31 21.03 -9.61
N ILE A 19 -4.61 21.42 -10.84
CA ILE A 19 -5.03 22.80 -11.16
C ILE A 19 -6.52 22.89 -10.83
N VAL A 20 -6.93 23.88 -10.05
CA VAL A 20 -8.34 24.07 -9.72
C VAL A 20 -9.12 24.37 -11.00
N LYS A 21 -10.17 23.57 -11.24
CA LYS A 21 -11.10 23.70 -12.35
C LYS A 21 -12.53 23.77 -11.80
N LYS A 22 -13.49 24.16 -12.64
CA LYS A 22 -14.93 24.14 -12.29
C LYS A 22 -15.46 22.73 -11.98
N SER A 23 -14.85 21.70 -12.58
CA SER A 23 -15.22 20.30 -12.33
C SER A 23 -14.59 19.80 -11.03
N SER A 24 -15.39 19.13 -10.20
CA SER A 24 -14.94 18.45 -8.99
C SER A 24 -14.42 17.03 -9.25
N LYS A 25 -14.23 16.62 -10.52
CA LYS A 25 -13.70 15.30 -10.90
C LYS A 25 -12.28 15.41 -11.44
N TRP A 26 -11.42 14.47 -11.04
CA TRP A 26 -10.05 14.37 -11.51
C TRP A 26 -9.64 12.91 -11.75
N ARG A 27 -8.52 12.72 -12.46
CA ARG A 27 -7.95 11.40 -12.75
C ARG A 27 -6.55 11.33 -12.17
N CYS A 28 -6.24 10.26 -11.43
CA CYS A 28 -4.88 9.98 -10.99
C CYS A 28 -3.96 9.74 -12.20
N LYS A 29 -2.80 10.39 -12.23
CA LYS A 29 -1.84 10.26 -13.34
C LYS A 29 -1.06 8.94 -13.33
N LEU A 30 -1.02 8.24 -12.19
CA LEU A 30 -0.29 6.98 -12.04
C LEU A 30 -1.20 5.77 -12.27
N CYS A 31 -2.29 5.65 -11.51
CA CYS A 31 -3.18 4.49 -11.59
C CYS A 31 -4.42 4.72 -12.46
N ASN A 32 -4.57 5.89 -13.08
CA ASN A 32 -5.70 6.24 -13.97
C ASN A 32 -7.11 6.20 -13.37
N ALA A 33 -7.25 6.00 -12.05
CA ALA A 33 -8.53 6.03 -11.36
C ALA A 33 -9.21 7.40 -11.51
N LYS A 34 -10.49 7.40 -11.93
CA LYS A 34 -11.35 8.58 -11.93
C LYS A 34 -11.96 8.75 -10.54
N GLN A 35 -11.94 9.96 -10.02
CA GLN A 35 -12.32 10.22 -8.62
C GLN A 35 -12.81 11.66 -8.43
N SER A 36 -13.60 11.90 -7.38
CA SER A 36 -14.01 13.23 -6.95
C SER A 36 -12.93 13.89 -6.09
N ILE A 37 -12.97 15.21 -6.01
CA ILE A 37 -12.23 15.99 -5.02
C ILE A 37 -12.99 15.88 -3.70
N VAL A 38 -12.42 15.13 -2.73
CA VAL A 38 -13.03 14.91 -1.42
C VAL A 38 -12.29 15.69 -0.33
N LYS A 39 -10.96 15.64 -0.32
CA LYS A 39 -10.11 16.32 0.66
C LYS A 39 -8.97 17.06 -0.05
N ILE A 40 -8.80 18.33 0.28
CA ILE A 40 -7.70 19.17 -0.16
C ILE A 40 -6.67 19.21 0.98
N PHE A 41 -5.44 18.78 0.71
CA PHE A 41 -4.35 18.78 1.69
C PHE A 41 -3.58 20.11 1.72
N MET A 42 -3.54 20.79 0.58
CA MET A 42 -2.95 22.11 0.42
C MET A 42 -3.67 22.84 -0.70
N LYS A 43 -3.77 24.17 -0.57
CA LYS A 43 -4.18 25.10 -1.63
C LYS A 43 -3.19 26.26 -1.67
N SER A 44 -2.68 26.61 -2.84
CA SER A 44 -1.79 27.76 -3.03
C SER A 44 -1.91 28.30 -4.46
N GLU A 45 -1.56 29.55 -4.66
CA GLU A 45 -1.39 30.16 -5.99
C GLU A 45 -0.04 29.76 -6.62
N SER A 46 0.89 29.23 -5.82
CA SER A 46 2.19 28.74 -6.25
C SER A 46 2.17 27.24 -6.55
N ALA A 47 2.28 26.88 -7.83
CA ALA A 47 2.45 25.49 -8.24
C ALA A 47 3.74 24.85 -7.69
N LYS A 48 4.78 25.66 -7.43
CA LYS A 48 6.06 25.19 -6.89
C LYS A 48 5.89 24.69 -5.46
N GLU A 49 5.22 25.47 -4.60
CA GLU A 49 4.93 25.07 -3.22
C GLU A 49 4.09 23.79 -3.17
N CYS A 50 3.06 23.70 -4.01
CA CYS A 50 2.23 22.49 -4.08
C CYS A 50 3.05 21.25 -4.47
N ARG A 51 4.03 21.39 -5.38
CA ARG A 51 4.90 20.28 -5.79
C ARG A 51 5.81 19.82 -4.65
N VAL A 52 6.44 20.76 -3.93
CA VAL A 52 7.28 20.46 -2.77
C VAL A 52 6.48 19.69 -1.73
N ILE A 53 5.27 20.15 -1.42
CA ILE A 53 4.44 19.54 -0.38
C ILE A 53 3.88 18.20 -0.82
N ALA A 54 3.49 18.05 -2.08
CA ALA A 54 3.10 16.75 -2.62
C ALA A 54 4.25 15.74 -2.53
N GLN A 55 5.49 16.17 -2.80
CA GLN A 55 6.68 15.33 -2.65
C GLN A 55 6.88 14.92 -1.19
N GLU A 56 6.90 15.86 -0.24
CA GLU A 56 7.05 15.58 1.19
C GLU A 56 5.97 14.62 1.72
N LEU A 57 4.72 14.79 1.30
CA LEU A 57 3.62 13.92 1.69
C LEU A 57 3.79 12.49 1.14
N ASN A 58 4.30 12.34 -0.09
CA ASN A 58 4.61 11.04 -0.66
C ASN A 58 5.78 10.37 0.07
N GLU A 59 6.84 11.10 0.38
CA GLU A 59 7.99 10.58 1.14
C GLU A 59 7.55 10.08 2.53
N LYS A 60 6.72 10.86 3.24
CA LYS A 60 6.16 10.46 4.54
C LYS A 60 5.29 9.20 4.42
N TYR A 61 4.47 9.12 3.37
CA TYR A 61 3.62 7.96 3.14
C TYR A 61 4.43 6.69 2.91
N ILE A 62 5.48 6.75 2.09
CA ILE A 62 6.35 5.60 1.81
C ILE A 62 7.05 5.12 3.07
N LYS A 63 7.69 6.04 3.82
CA LYS A 63 8.37 5.70 5.08
C LYS A 63 7.44 4.99 6.06
N HIS A 64 6.25 5.53 6.28
CA HIS A 64 5.27 4.92 7.17
C HIS A 64 4.77 3.56 6.65
N ALA A 65 4.57 3.41 5.33
CA ALA A 65 4.19 2.14 4.75
C ALA A 65 5.29 1.08 4.91
N GLU A 66 6.56 1.46 4.76
CA GLU A 66 7.72 0.60 4.99
C GLU A 66 7.83 0.18 6.47
N GLU A 67 7.71 1.13 7.40
CA GLU A 67 7.72 0.86 8.84
C GLU A 67 6.63 -0.15 9.25
N LEU A 68 5.40 0.04 8.76
CA LEU A 68 4.30 -0.89 9.00
C LEU A 68 4.57 -2.27 8.38
N ALA A 69 5.11 -2.32 7.16
CA ALA A 69 5.44 -3.58 6.51
C ALA A 69 6.49 -4.36 7.30
N ILE A 70 7.54 -3.70 7.80
CA ILE A 70 8.58 -4.32 8.64
C ILE A 70 7.99 -4.86 9.94
N ALA A 71 7.13 -4.09 10.60
CA ALA A 71 6.47 -4.52 11.84
C ALA A 71 5.64 -5.80 11.61
N LEU A 72 4.79 -5.79 10.57
CA LEU A 72 3.96 -6.94 10.21
C LEU A 72 4.78 -8.18 9.89
N TRP A 73 5.86 -8.03 9.11
CA TRP A 73 6.73 -9.16 8.74
C TRP A 73 7.44 -9.77 9.95
N SER A 74 7.74 -8.96 10.96
CA SER A 74 8.36 -9.43 12.20
C SER A 74 7.38 -10.26 13.04
N GLU A 75 6.11 -9.86 13.09
CA GLU A 75 5.05 -10.60 13.77
C GLU A 75 4.78 -11.96 13.13
N THR A 76 4.74 -12.03 11.79
CA THR A 76 4.49 -13.31 11.07
C THR A 76 5.56 -14.37 11.26
N LYS A 77 6.77 -14.02 11.68
CA LYS A 77 7.85 -14.99 11.97
C LYS A 77 7.73 -15.61 13.37
N ASN A 78 6.93 -15.00 14.24
CA ASN A 78 6.77 -15.42 15.63
C ASN A 78 5.50 -16.27 15.85
N THR A 79 4.69 -16.52 14.81
CA THR A 79 3.57 -17.46 14.90
C THR A 79 4.08 -18.91 14.82
N PRO A 80 3.84 -19.75 15.84
CA PRO A 80 4.13 -21.18 15.75
C PRO A 80 3.38 -21.77 14.56
N ILE A 81 4.12 -22.46 13.69
CA ILE A 81 3.55 -23.19 12.55
C ILE A 81 2.91 -24.44 13.15
N GLU A 82 1.58 -24.48 13.27
CA GLU A 82 0.88 -25.74 13.52
C GLU A 82 0.98 -26.58 12.24
N GLU A 83 1.89 -27.54 12.22
CA GLU A 83 2.00 -28.50 11.13
C GLU A 83 0.70 -29.33 11.06
N PRO A 84 0.02 -29.40 9.89
CA PRO A 84 -1.07 -30.33 9.71
C PRO A 84 -0.51 -31.75 9.78
N GLY A 85 -0.81 -32.45 10.89
CA GLY A 85 -0.29 -33.77 11.21
C GLY A 85 -0.44 -34.77 10.08
N THR A 86 0.69 -35.27 9.58
CA THR A 86 0.75 -36.42 8.68
C THR A 86 0.41 -37.68 9.46
N LYS A 87 -0.71 -38.32 9.12
CA LYS A 87 -1.03 -39.67 9.60
C LYS A 87 0.02 -40.64 9.03
N GLY A 88 0.95 -41.07 9.88
CA GLY A 88 1.89 -42.14 9.55
C GLY A 88 1.13 -43.46 9.38
N THR A 89 1.31 -44.10 8.22
CA THR A 89 0.98 -45.52 8.05
C THR A 89 2.22 -46.32 8.43
N ASN A 90 2.22 -46.92 9.61
CA ASN A 90 3.12 -48.01 9.93
C ASN A 90 2.73 -49.22 9.08
N SER A 91 3.69 -49.79 8.36
CA SER A 91 3.64 -51.19 7.92
C SER A 91 4.96 -51.83 8.29
N ASP A 92 4.88 -52.65 9.34
CA ASP A 92 5.97 -53.38 9.95
C ASP A 92 6.68 -54.30 8.93
N ASN A 93 8.00 -54.19 8.90
CA ASN A 93 8.88 -55.21 8.37
C ASN A 93 8.91 -56.38 9.37
N GLN A 94 8.33 -57.53 9.00
CA GLN A 94 8.69 -58.80 9.61
C GLN A 94 9.22 -59.75 8.54
N GLY A 95 10.52 -60.04 8.64
CA GLY A 95 11.14 -61.14 7.92
C GLY A 95 10.73 -62.49 8.51
N GLY A 96 10.65 -63.50 7.66
CA GLY A 96 10.43 -64.89 8.03
C GLY A 96 10.84 -65.84 6.90
N ILE A 97 11.75 -66.77 7.23
CA ILE A 97 12.41 -67.82 6.43
C ILE A 97 11.43 -68.93 5.99
N LEU A 98 11.87 -69.80 5.05
CA LEU A 98 11.51 -71.22 4.77
C LEU A 98 10.91 -71.36 3.35
N LYS A 99 11.39 -72.18 2.39
CA LYS A 99 12.25 -73.39 2.33
C LYS A 99 12.98 -73.41 0.99
#